data_AF-A0A109JT26-F1
#
_entry.id   AF-A0A109JT26-F1
#
_cell.length_a   1.000
_cell.length_b   1.000
_cell.length_c   1.000
_cell.angle_alpha   90.00
_cell.angle_beta   90.00
_cell.angle_gamma   90.00
#
_symmetry.space_group_name_H-M   'P 1'
#
loop_
_entity.id
_entity.type
_entity.pdbx_description
1 polymer ?
#
loop_
_entity_poly.entity_id
_entity_poly.type
_entity_poly.pdbx_seq_one_letter_code
_entity_poly.pdbx_strand_id
1 'polypeptide(L)' 'MSFVKDLFWDEEECAMQLHPPHSRYVNNSRYCLHLWKPTDRDIPMPPASFVGIIGLGPSEAAMLFTQMSAIS' A
#
# COMPACT_ATOMS: atom_id res chain seq x y z
N MET A 1 -4.77 3.96 -2.41
CA MET A 1 -5.98 3.88 -3.25
C MET A 1 -6.39 2.40 -3.34
N SER A 2 -7.13 1.89 -2.36
CA SER A 2 -7.60 0.48 -2.36
C SER A 2 -8.76 0.26 -3.33
N PHE A 3 -9.68 1.22 -3.43
CA PHE A 3 -10.90 1.10 -4.25
C PHE A 3 -10.68 0.55 -5.66
N VAL A 4 -9.70 1.08 -6.41
CA VAL A 4 -9.46 0.61 -7.79
C VAL A 4 -8.93 -0.82 -7.82
N LYS A 5 -8.16 -1.25 -6.81
CA LYS A 5 -7.74 -2.65 -6.68
C LYS A 5 -8.97 -3.55 -6.46
N ASP A 6 -9.86 -3.14 -5.57
CA ASP A 6 -11.01 -3.94 -5.14
C ASP A 6 -12.03 -4.17 -6.29
N LEU A 7 -11.98 -3.37 -7.35
CA LEU A 7 -12.80 -3.56 -8.55
C LEU A 7 -12.34 -4.71 -9.46
N PHE A 8 -11.06 -5.09 -9.40
CA PHE A 8 -10.45 -6.00 -10.39
C PHE A 8 -9.68 -7.17 -9.77
N TRP A 9 -9.43 -7.16 -8.46
CA TRP A 9 -8.72 -8.21 -7.72
C TRP A 9 -9.52 -8.65 -6.50
N ASP A 10 -9.27 -9.88 -6.05
CA ASP A 10 -9.84 -10.39 -4.80
C ASP A 10 -9.30 -9.63 -3.57
N GLU A 11 -10.04 -9.64 -2.46
CA GLU A 11 -9.69 -8.95 -1.21
C GLU A 11 -8.34 -9.42 -0.68
N GLU A 12 -8.06 -10.72 -0.74
CA GLU A 12 -6.83 -11.33 -0.23
C GLU A 12 -5.69 -11.35 -1.27
N GLU A 13 -5.94 -10.86 -2.50
CA GLU A 13 -4.91 -10.81 -3.54
C GLU A 13 -3.98 -9.61 -3.39
N CYS A 14 -2.68 -9.89 -3.26
CA CYS A 14 -1.65 -8.87 -3.36
C CYS A 14 -1.45 -8.43 -4.82
N ALA A 15 -1.49 -7.12 -5.05
CA ALA A 15 -1.09 -6.46 -6.28
C ALA A 15 -0.22 -5.25 -5.94
N MET A 16 0.75 -4.93 -6.80
CA MET A 16 1.68 -3.83 -6.59
C MET A 16 1.51 -2.72 -7.63
N GLN A 17 1.69 -1.48 -7.19
CA GLN A 17 1.89 -0.33 -8.08
C GLN A 17 3.39 -0.11 -8.25
N LEU A 18 3.87 -0.26 -9.48
CA LEU A 18 5.28 -0.09 -9.81
C LEU A 18 5.56 1.29 -10.40
N HIS A 19 6.66 1.89 -9.96
CA HIS A 19 7.25 3.09 -10.56
C HIS A 19 8.60 2.73 -11.19
N PRO A 20 8.60 2.20 -12.43
CA PRO A 20 9.83 1.98 -13.19
C PRO A 20 10.70 3.24 -13.29
N PRO A 21 12.02 3.10 -13.54
CA PRO A 21 12.86 4.23 -13.90
C PRO A 21 12.24 5.05 -15.03
N HIS A 22 12.34 6.38 -14.98
CA HIS A 22 11.70 7.26 -15.94
C HIS A 22 12.06 6.93 -17.40
N SER A 23 13.29 6.50 -17.66
CA SER A 23 13.77 6.05 -18.98
C SER A 23 13.04 4.82 -19.53
N ARG A 24 12.32 4.08 -18.68
CA ARG A 24 11.58 2.85 -19.02
C ARG A 24 10.09 2.98 -18.69
N TYR A 25 9.64 4.15 -18.22
CA TYR A 25 8.27 4.39 -17.83
C TYR A 25 7.42 4.73 -19.05
N VAL A 26 6.58 3.79 -19.48
CA VAL A 26 5.63 3.99 -20.58
C VAL A 26 4.25 4.24 -19.98
N ASN A 27 3.68 5.41 -20.23
CA ASN A 27 2.32 5.73 -19.83
C ASN A 27 1.60 6.51 -20.93
N ASN A 28 0.67 5.84 -21.61
CA ASN A 28 -0.08 6.41 -22.74
C ASN A 28 -1.34 7.19 -22.30
N SER A 29 -1.68 7.21 -21.01
CA SER A 29 -2.87 7.89 -20.52
C SER A 29 -2.61 8.60 -19.19
N ARG A 30 -2.97 9.88 -19.12
CA ARG A 30 -2.72 10.76 -17.96
C ARG A 30 -3.19 10.19 -16.63
N TYR A 31 -4.28 9.42 -16.63
CA TYR A 31 -4.92 8.89 -15.43
C TYR A 31 -4.81 7.36 -15.31
N CYS A 32 -3.87 6.75 -16.02
CA CYS A 32 -3.62 5.31 -15.94
C CYS A 32 -2.97 4.93 -14.60
N LEU A 33 -3.58 3.98 -13.89
CA LEU A 33 -2.99 3.32 -12.73
C LEU A 33 -2.46 1.94 -13.15
N HIS A 34 -1.15 1.74 -13.05
CA HIS A 34 -0.51 0.46 -13.38
C HIS A 34 -0.44 -0.41 -12.13
N LEU A 35 -1.36 -1.36 -12.01
CA LEU A 35 -1.35 -2.42 -11.02
C LEU A 35 -0.86 -3.73 -11.66
N TRP A 36 -0.02 -4.46 -10.93
CA TRP A 36 0.62 -5.67 -11.44
C TRP A 36 0.65 -6.78 -10.39
N LYS A 37 0.44 -8.03 -10.82
CA LYS A 37 0.63 -9.24 -10.02
C LYS A 37 1.36 -10.28 -10.88
N PRO A 38 2.56 -10.76 -10.49
CA PRO A 38 3.23 -11.84 -11.18
C PRO A 38 2.46 -13.17 -11.01
N THR A 39 2.55 -14.05 -12.01
CA THR A 39 1.83 -15.33 -12.02
C THR A 39 2.68 -16.52 -11.56
N ASP A 40 4.00 -16.34 -11.49
CA ASP A 40 4.99 -17.39 -11.24
C ASP A 40 5.67 -17.28 -9.87
N ARG A 41 5.36 -16.23 -9.10
CA ARG A 41 5.99 -15.93 -7.81
C ARG A 41 5.07 -15.06 -6.96
N ASP A 42 5.29 -15.08 -5.66
CA ASP A 42 4.61 -14.18 -4.74
C ASP A 42 5.25 -12.79 -4.71
N ILE A 43 4.44 -11.78 -4.39
CA ILE A 43 4.93 -10.43 -4.16
C ILE A 43 5.57 -10.40 -2.76
N PRO A 44 6.83 -9.98 -2.62
CA PRO A 44 7.46 -9.87 -1.31
C PRO A 44 6.78 -8.77 -0.51
N MET A 45 6.17 -9.15 0.61
CA MET A 45 5.57 -8.21 1.55
C MET A 45 6.57 -7.83 2.64
N PRO A 46 6.62 -6.56 3.06
CA PRO A 46 7.41 -6.18 4.22
C PRO A 46 6.85 -6.88 5.48
N PRO A 47 7.68 -7.09 6.52
CA PRO A 47 7.17 -7.47 7.83
C PRO A 47 6.09 -6.48 8.29
N ALA A 48 4.99 -6.98 8.86
CA ALA A 48 3.86 -6.14 9.25
C ALA A 48 4.27 -4.99 10.19
N SER A 49 5.24 -5.24 11.07
CA SER A 49 5.80 -4.24 11.99
C SER A 49 6.47 -3.04 11.30
N PHE A 50 6.89 -3.17 10.05
CA PHE A 50 7.44 -2.06 9.26
C PHE A 50 6.35 -1.25 8.54
N VAL A 51 5.11 -1.76 8.53
CA VAL A 51 3.94 -1.08 7.97
C VAL A 51 3.15 -0.39 9.09
N GLY A 52 2.95 -1.08 10.22
CA GLY A 52 2.23 -0.54 11.37
C GLY A 52 1.92 -1.58 12.44
N ILE A 53 1.09 -1.19 13.42
CA ILE A 53 0.62 -2.06 14.49
C ILE A 53 -0.73 -2.66 14.06
N ILE A 54 -0.82 -3.99 14.04
CA ILE A 54 -2.05 -4.70 13.67
C ILE A 54 -3.17 -4.31 14.65
N GLY A 55 -4.33 -3.94 14.11
CA GLY A 55 -5.51 -3.54 14.91
C GLY A 55 -5.48 -2.10 15.43
N LEU A 56 -4.42 -1.33 15.17
CA LEU A 56 -4.37 0.09 15.52
C LEU A 56 -4.86 0.93 14.34
N GLY A 57 -6.07 1.48 14.47
CA GLY A 57 -6.63 2.40 13.48
C GLY A 57 -5.96 3.78 13.51
N PRO A 58 -6.18 4.61 12.48
CA PRO A 58 -5.58 5.94 12.40
C PRO A 58 -5.98 6.87 13.56
N SER A 59 -7.22 6.76 14.04
CA SER A 59 -7.74 7.58 15.14
C SER A 59 -7.09 7.19 16.46
N GLU A 60 -6.97 5.89 16.73
CA GLU A 60 -6.33 5.33 17.92
C GLU A 60 -4.83 5.67 17.94
N ALA A 61 -4.17 5.59 16.79
CA ALA A 61 -2.77 6.00 16.63
C ALA A 61 -2.57 7.50 16.94
N ALA A 62 -3.47 8.37 16.46
CA ALA A 62 -3.42 9.80 16.73
C ALA A 62 -3.64 10.13 18.22
N MET A 63 -4.56 9.43 18.87
CA MET A 63 -4.78 9.56 20.32
C MET A 63 -3.55 9.15 21.13
N LEU A 64 -2.95 8.00 20.81
CA LEU A 64 -1.75 7.50 21.47
C LEU A 64 -0.58 8.48 21.32
N PHE A 65 -0.36 8.99 20.11
CA PHE A 65 0.68 9.98 19.84
C PHE A 65 0.46 11.27 20.66
N THR A 66 -0.78 11.74 20.78
CA THR A 66 -1.13 12.92 21.58
C THR A 66 -0.84 12.69 23.06
N GLN A 67 -1.21 11.52 23.59
CA GLN A 67 -0.94 11.14 24.98
C GLN A 67 0.57 11.06 25.25
N MET A 68 1.35 10.41 24.38
CA MET A 68 2.80 10.30 24.53
C MET A 68 3.49 11.67 24.48
N SER A 69 3.00 12.58 23.63
CA SER A 69 3.53 13.94 23.50
C SER A 69 3.21 14.83 24.71
N ALA A 70 2.16 14.53 25.48
CA ALA A 70 1.80 15.27 26.69
C ALA A 70 2.59 14.83 27.94
N ILE A 71 3.35 13.73 27.84
CA ILE A 71 4.12 13.13 28.94
C ILE A 71 5.65 13.35 28.75
N SER A 72 6.08 13.86 27.58
CA SER A 72 7.45 14.37 27.33
C SER A 72 7.52 15.88 27.53
#